data_AF-A0A7W0UWC8-F1
#
_entry.id   AF-A0A7W0UWC8-F1
#
_cell.length_a   1.000
_cell.length_b   1.000
_cell.length_c   1.000
_cell.angle_alpha   90.00
_cell.angle_beta   90.00
_cell.angle_gamma   90.00
#
_symmetry.space_group_name_H-M   'P 1'
#
loop_
_entity.id
_entity.type
_entity.pdbx_description
1 polymer ?
#
loop_
_entity_poly.entity_id
_entity_poly.type
_entity_poly.pdbx_seq_one_letter_code
_entity_poly.pdbx_strand_id
1 'polypeptide(L)' 'MIQTYLRTIPLICAGGTHAGPIGQLPQRARFHWLVAPRSTIIQTSPVHSGLCTDAEAILEHLLDTMVRLPGTRSVL' A
#
# COMPACT_ATOMS: atom_id res chain seq x y z
N MET A 1 -8.56 15.01 7.22
CA MET A 1 -9.46 14.24 6.34
C MET A 1 -8.69 13.16 5.56
N ILE A 2 -7.69 13.51 4.72
CA ILE A 2 -6.91 12.53 3.94
C ILE A 2 -6.19 11.48 4.78
N GLN A 3 -5.62 11.88 5.92
CA GLN A 3 -4.93 10.96 6.84
C GLN A 3 -5.82 9.81 7.33
N THR A 4 -7.11 10.07 7.55
CA THR A 4 -8.07 9.04 7.95
C THR A 4 -8.24 7.99 6.86
N TYR A 5 -8.34 8.40 5.60
CA TYR A 5 -8.45 7.48 4.46
C TYR A 5 -7.15 6.71 4.23
N LEU A 6 -5.99 7.36 4.38
CA LEU A 6 -4.68 6.70 4.25
C LEU A 6 -4.48 5.60 5.30
N ARG A 7 -4.95 5.81 6.54
CA ARG A 7 -4.89 4.78 7.60
C ARG A 7 -5.71 3.52 7.28
N THR A 8 -6.67 3.59 6.36
CA THR A 8 -7.44 2.41 5.95
C THR A 8 -6.64 1.45 5.08
N ILE A 9 -5.64 1.94 4.32
CA ILE A 9 -4.79 1.11 3.46
C ILE A 9 -4.12 -0.04 4.24
N PRO A 10 -3.34 0.21 5.32
CA PRO A 10 -2.70 -0.88 6.06
C PRO A 10 -3.71 -1.82 6.74
N LEU A 11 -4.88 -1.31 7.17
CA LEU A 11 -5.95 -2.15 7.71
C LEU A 11 -6.46 -3.14 6.66
N ILE A 12 -6.72 -2.68 5.43
CA ILE A 12 -7.17 -3.55 4.33
C ILE A 12 -6.08 -4.56 3.95
N CYS A 13 -4.80 -4.17 3.97
CA CYS A 13 -3.70 -5.10 3.74
C CYS A 13 -3.70 -6.24 4.78
N ALA A 14 -3.76 -5.89 6.07
CA ALA A 14 -3.84 -6.84 7.18
C ALA A 14 -5.07 -7.76 7.08
N GLY A 15 -6.21 -7.21 6.63
CA GLY A 15 -7.48 -7.92 6.53
C GLY A 15 -8.13 -8.16 7.90
N GLY A 16 -9.15 -9.03 7.92
CA GLY A 16 -9.87 -9.37 9.14
C GLY A 16 -11.02 -8.40 9.47
N THR A 17 -11.64 -8.61 10.62
CA THR A 17 -12.90 -7.93 11.02
C THR A 17 -12.71 -6.43 11.23
N HIS A 18 -11.53 -6.01 11.70
CA HIS A 18 -11.19 -4.60 11.91
C HIS A 18 -11.13 -3.77 10.62
N ALA A 19 -10.96 -4.42 9.45
CA ALA A 19 -10.96 -3.75 8.15
C ALA A 19 -12.34 -3.74 7.47
N GLY A 20 -13.41 -4.05 8.22
CA GLY A 20 -14.79 -4.06 7.73
C GLY A 20 -15.04 -5.10 6.63
N PRO A 21 -16.06 -4.89 5.78
CA PRO A 21 -16.41 -5.85 4.73
C PRO A 21 -15.28 -6.16 3.74
N ILE A 22 -14.44 -5.16 3.42
CA ILE A 22 -13.30 -5.33 2.52
C ILE A 22 -12.25 -6.25 3.16
N GLY A 23 -12.04 -6.13 4.47
CA GLY A 23 -11.12 -6.97 5.24
C GLY A 23 -11.45 -8.47 5.20
N GLN A 24 -12.71 -8.82 5.00
CA GLN A 24 -13.20 -10.20 4.90
C GLN A 24 -12.97 -10.83 3.52
N LEU A 25 -12.64 -10.03 2.50
CA LEU A 25 -12.37 -10.55 1.17
C LEU A 25 -11.05 -11.34 1.13
N PRO A 26 -10.93 -12.34 0.23
CA PRO A 26 -9.64 -12.98 -0.06
C PRO A 26 -8.56 -11.95 -0.41
N GLN A 27 -7.30 -12.24 -0.07
CA GLN A 27 -6.17 -11.31 -0.25
C GLN A 27 -6.11 -10.70 -1.66
N ARG A 28 -6.31 -11.52 -2.70
CA ARG A 28 -6.37 -11.08 -4.10
C ARG A 28 -7.45 -10.01 -4.32
N ALA A 29 -8.65 -10.22 -3.80
CA ALA A 29 -9.76 -9.28 -3.98
C ALA A 29 -9.53 -7.97 -3.20
N ARG A 30 -8.89 -8.04 -2.02
CA ARG A 30 -8.46 -6.83 -1.29
C ARG A 30 -7.44 -6.02 -2.09
N PHE A 31 -6.46 -6.70 -2.69
CA PHE A 31 -5.47 -6.05 -3.54
C PHE A 31 -6.13 -5.37 -4.75
N HIS A 32 -7.04 -6.05 -5.46
CA HIS A 32 -7.79 -5.45 -6.59
C HIS A 32 -8.60 -4.21 -6.16
N TRP A 33 -9.17 -4.21 -4.96
CA TRP A 33 -9.85 -3.04 -4.41
C TRP A 33 -8.89 -1.88 -4.18
N LEU A 34 -7.72 -2.14 -3.58
CA LEU A 34 -6.70 -1.12 -3.30
C LEU A 34 -6.19 -0.42 -4.56
N VAL A 35 -6.07 -1.16 -5.66
CA VAL A 35 -5.50 -0.67 -6.92
C VAL A 35 -6.57 -0.26 -7.94
N ALA A 36 -7.81 -0.04 -7.49
CA ALA A 36 -8.93 0.30 -8.36
C ALA A 36 -8.62 1.62 -9.13
N PRO A 37 -8.58 1.59 -10.48
CA PRO A 37 -8.01 2.67 -11.29
C PRO A 37 -8.79 4.00 -11.29
N ARG A 38 -9.97 4.05 -10.67
CA ARG A 38 -10.82 5.25 -10.62
C ARG A 38 -11.34 5.56 -9.21
N SER A 39 -10.55 5.26 -8.19
CA SER A 39 -10.85 5.73 -6.83
C SER A 39 -10.87 7.26 -6.79
N THR A 40 -12.00 7.84 -6.37
CA THR A 40 -12.17 9.30 -6.21
C THR A 40 -11.67 9.83 -4.87
N ILE A 41 -11.23 8.93 -3.96
CA ILE A 41 -10.74 9.29 -2.62
C ILE A 41 -9.20 9.28 -2.59
N ILE A 42 -8.58 8.18 -3.02
CA ILE A 42 -7.13 8.03 -3.12
C ILE A 42 -6.83 7.40 -4.48
N GLN A 43 -6.18 8.14 -5.37
CA GLN A 43 -5.70 7.61 -6.63
C GLN A 43 -4.32 6.97 -6.42
N THR A 44 -4.22 5.65 -6.56
CA THR A 44 -2.93 4.94 -6.53
C THR A 44 -2.22 5.04 -7.87
N SER A 45 -0.90 4.81 -7.87
CA SER A 45 -0.16 4.59 -9.10
C SER A 45 -0.62 3.30 -9.81
N PRO A 46 -0.23 3.10 -11.08
CA PRO A 46 -0.31 1.79 -11.72
C PRO A 46 0.37 0.70 -10.88
N VAL A 47 -0.12 -0.53 -11.03
CA VAL A 47 0.51 -1.70 -10.42
C VAL A 47 1.78 -2.03 -11.19
N HIS A 48 2.90 -2.09 -10.47
CA HIS A 48 4.17 -2.60 -10.99
C HIS A 48 4.39 -3.99 -10.40
N SER A 49 4.64 -4.97 -11.26
CA SER A 49 4.91 -6.35 -10.84
C SER A 49 6.34 -6.73 -11.18
N GLY A 50 6.92 -7.64 -10.41
CA GLY A 50 8.28 -8.12 -10.57
C GLY A 50 8.54 -9.34 -9.68
N LEU A 51 9.63 -10.05 -9.96
CA LEU A 51 10.12 -11.12 -9.09
C LEU A 51 11.19 -10.54 -8.17
N CYS A 52 11.13 -10.90 -6.89
CA CYS A 52 12.18 -10.60 -5.93
C CYS A 52 12.39 -11.80 -5.01
N THR A 53 13.60 -11.93 -4.48
CA THR A 53 13.94 -12.94 -3.46
C THR A 53 13.77 -12.39 -2.04
N ASP A 54 13.76 -11.06 -1.89
CA ASP A 54 13.55 -10.35 -0.63
C ASP A 54 12.65 -9.14 -0.89
N ALA A 55 11.40 -9.21 -0.42
CA ALA A 55 10.41 -8.16 -0.63
C ALA A 55 10.67 -6.91 0.21
N GLU A 56 11.26 -7.08 1.40
CA GLU A 56 11.50 -5.99 2.34
C GLU A 56 12.65 -5.11 1.83
N ALA A 57 13.76 -5.73 1.42
CA ALA A 57 14.88 -5.02 0.84
C ALA A 57 14.51 -4.25 -0.43
N ILE A 58 13.68 -4.83 -1.30
CA ILE A 58 13.23 -4.16 -2.53
C ILE A 58 12.30 -2.99 -2.20
N LEU A 59 11.41 -3.13 -1.21
CA LEU A 59 10.54 -2.03 -0.79
C LEU A 59 11.35 -0.82 -0.31
N GLU A 60 12.34 -1.05 0.56
CA GLU A 60 13.20 0.02 1.07
C GLU A 60 13.97 0.72 -0.04
N HIS A 61 14.55 -0.05 -0.97
CA HIS A 61 15.23 0.50 -2.14
C HIS A 61 14.31 1.39 -3.00
N LEU A 62 13.08 0.95 -3.25
CA LEU A 62 12.10 1.73 -4.03
C LEU A 62 11.69 3.02 -3.30
N LEU A 63 11.50 2.97 -1.99
CA LEU A 63 11.18 4.17 -1.19
C LEU A 63 12.32 5.19 -1.23
N ASP A 64 13.57 4.74 -1.09
CA ASP A 64 14.74 5.62 -1.19
C ASP A 64 14.92 6.21 -2.60
N THR A 65 14.57 5.45 -3.64
CA THR A 65 14.77 5.88 -5.04
C THR A 65 13.66 6.81 -5.52
N MET A 66 12.41 6.60 -5.09
CA MET A 66 11.24 7.24 -5.70
C MET A 66 10.42 8.15 -4.78
N VAL A 67 10.61 8.07 -3.45
CA VAL A 67 9.69 8.73 -2.49
C VAL A 67 10.42 9.60 -1.48
N ARG A 68 11.46 9.06 -0.82
CA ARG A 68 12.20 9.78 0.22
C ARG A 68 13.12 10.82 -0.42
N LEU A 69 13.20 12.00 0.19
CA LEU A 69 14.09 13.07 -0.28
C LEU A 69 15.54 12.78 0.13
N PRO A 70 16.53 13.19 -0.68
CA PRO A 70 17.94 13.11 -0.28
C PRO A 70 18.16 13.89 1.03
N GLY A 71 18.59 13.19 2.08
CA GLY A 71 18.85 13.77 3.41
C GLY A 71 17.84 13.38 4.50
N THR A 72 16.69 12.80 4.16
CA THR A 72 15.73 12.28 5.14
C THR A 72 16.09 10.84 5.50
N ARG A 73 17.14 10.64 6.31
CA ARG A 73 17.38 9.31 6.92
C ARG A 73 16.22 9.01 7.87
N SER A 74 15.37 8.07 7.50
CA SER A 74 14.37 7.50 8.40
C SER A 74 15.13 6.72 9.48
N VAL A 75 15.30 7.34 10.64
CA VAL A 75 15.78 6.66 11.85
C VAL A 75 14.56 6.01 12.49
N LEU A 76 14.12 4.86 11.96
CA LEU A 76 13.26 3.88 12.66
C LEU A 76 13.45 2.52 12.01
#